data_AF-A0A5F1I717-F1
#
_entry.id   AF-A0A5F1I717-F1
#
_cell.length_a   1.000
_cell.length_b   1.000
_cell.length_c   1.000
_cell.angle_alpha   90.00
_cell.angle_beta   90.00
_cell.angle_gamma   90.00
#
_symmetry.space_group_name_H-M   'P 1'
#
loop_
_entity.id
_entity.type
_entity.pdbx_description
1 polymer ?
#
loop_
_entity_poly.entity_id
_entity_poly.type
_entity_poly.pdbx_seq_one_letter_code
_entity_poly.pdbx_strand_id
1 'polypeptide(L)'
;MDITSILHVLCAVAAQILVGIFTGNLAYGAIAGCTFFIAREHTQAEYRWIEMFGHGKRINMPWWSGFDPRAWDGGSLMDFSVPVVACLLVWLFIR
;
A
#
# COMPACT_ATOMS: atom_id res chain seq x y z
N MET A 1 -9.08 -0.05 15.75
CA MET A 1 -9.03 -0.30 14.30
C MET A 1 -9.36 1.01 13.64
N ASP A 2 -8.37 1.59 12.97
CA ASP A 2 -8.54 2.88 12.31
C ASP A 2 -9.38 2.65 11.05
N ILE A 3 -10.43 3.47 10.84
CA ILE A 3 -11.37 3.35 9.72
C ILE A 3 -10.64 3.35 8.36
N THR A 4 -9.44 3.95 8.32
CA THR A 4 -8.52 4.03 7.19
C THR A 4 -8.23 2.67 6.55
N SER A 5 -7.90 1.64 7.34
CA SER A 5 -7.54 0.33 6.78
C SER A 5 -8.73 -0.35 6.09
N ILE A 6 -9.94 -0.15 6.60
CA ILE A 6 -11.17 -0.66 5.98
C ILE A 6 -11.41 0.04 4.63
N LEU A 7 -11.21 1.36 4.58
CA LEU A 7 -11.36 2.12 3.34
C LEU A 7 -10.31 1.72 2.29
N HIS A 8 -9.06 1.47 2.72
CA HIS A 8 -8.02 0.94 1.84
C HIS A 8 -8.39 -0.41 1.22
N VAL A 9 -8.97 -1.32 2.02
CA VAL A 9 -9.48 -2.61 1.51
C VAL A 9 -10.57 -2.40 0.47
N LEU A 10 -11.56 -1.56 0.75
CA LEU A 10 -12.65 -1.29 -0.18
C LEU A 10 -12.13 -0.70 -1.50
N CYS A 11 -11.21 0.27 -1.43
CA CYS A 11 -10.57 0.85 -2.61
C CYS A 11 -9.74 -0.18 -3.40
N ALA A 12 -8.97 -1.03 -2.71
CA ALA A 12 -8.14 -2.05 -3.33
C ALA A 12 -8.99 -3.09 -4.08
N VAL A 13 -10.04 -3.59 -3.44
CA VAL A 13 -10.96 -4.57 -4.03
C VAL A 13 -11.75 -3.95 -5.18
N ALA A 14 -12.21 -2.70 -5.05
CA ALA A 14 -12.87 -1.99 -6.14
C ALA A 14 -11.95 -1.84 -7.36
N ALA A 15 -10.69 -1.43 -7.15
CA ALA A 15 -9.69 -1.33 -8.22
C ALA A 15 -9.41 -2.71 -8.86
N GLN A 16 -9.29 -3.76 -8.05
CA GLN A 16 -9.09 -5.13 -8.53
C GLN A 16 -10.24 -5.60 -9.43
N ILE A 17 -11.49 -5.37 -9.01
CA ILE A 17 -12.68 -5.75 -9.80
C ILE A 17 -12.74 -4.95 -11.09
N LEU A 18 -12.53 -3.63 -11.04
CA LEU A 18 -12.56 -2.77 -12.23
C LEU A 18 -11.50 -3.21 -13.26
N VAL A 19 -10.25 -3.37 -12.84
CA VAL A 19 -9.18 -3.85 -13.74
C VAL A 19 -9.47 -5.26 -14.22
N GLY A 20 -10.00 -6.14 -13.37
CA GLY A 20 -10.42 -7.48 -13.75
C GLY A 20 -11.48 -7.48 -14.84
N ILE A 21 -12.46 -6.59 -14.78
CA ILE A 21 -13.51 -6.41 -15.80
C ILE A 21 -12.89 -5.92 -17.12
N PHE A 22 -12.03 -4.91 -17.08
CA PHE A 22 -11.44 -4.34 -18.30
C PHE A 22 -10.42 -5.26 -18.98
N THR A 23 -9.68 -6.06 -18.21
CA THR A 23 -8.62 -6.94 -18.74
C THR A 23 -9.04 -8.40 -18.91
N GLY A 24 -10.21 -8.77 -18.37
CA GLY A 24 -10.66 -10.16 -18.29
C GLY A 24 -9.89 -11.03 -17.30
N ASN A 25 -8.96 -10.46 -16.51
CA ASN A 25 -8.14 -11.20 -15.58
C ASN A 25 -8.00 -10.46 -14.23
N LEU A 26 -8.67 -11.01 -13.22
CA LEU A 26 -8.65 -10.50 -11.84
C LEU A 26 -7.27 -10.47 -11.19
N ALA A 27 -6.31 -11.27 -11.68
CA ALA A 27 -4.93 -11.25 -11.16
C ALA A 27 -4.23 -9.92 -11.47
N TYR A 28 -4.44 -9.34 -12.66
CA TYR A 28 -3.89 -8.02 -12.97
C TYR A 28 -4.46 -6.93 -12.07
N GLY A 29 -5.75 -7.02 -11.75
CA GLY A 29 -6.38 -6.13 -10.78
C GLY A 29 -5.83 -6.27 -9.37
N ALA A 30 -5.59 -7.51 -8.92
CA ALA A 30 -5.00 -7.77 -7.61
C ALA A 30 -3.59 -7.18 -7.50
N ILE A 31 -2.75 -7.42 -8.51
CA ILE A 31 -1.38 -6.89 -8.57
C ILE A 31 -1.40 -5.36 -8.57
N ALA A 32 -2.26 -4.73 -9.38
CA ALA A 32 -2.39 -3.27 -9.44
C ALA A 32 -2.81 -2.67 -8.09
N GLY A 33 -3.86 -3.23 -7.46
CA GLY A 33 -4.35 -2.78 -6.16
C GLY A 33 -3.29 -2.92 -5.06
N CYS A 34 -2.64 -4.08 -4.98
CA CYS A 34 -1.55 -4.33 -4.01
C CYS A 34 -0.38 -3.35 -4.21
N THR A 35 0.06 -3.17 -5.46
CA THR A 35 1.19 -2.30 -5.79
C THR A 35 0.92 -0.85 -5.39
N PHE A 36 -0.30 -0.37 -5.61
CA PHE A 36 -0.70 1.00 -5.26
C PHE A 36 -0.58 1.25 -3.75
N PHE A 37 -1.12 0.37 -2.90
CA PHE A 37 -1.08 0.55 -1.44
C PHE A 37 0.32 0.38 -0.86
N ILE A 38 1.12 -0.55 -1.40
CA ILE A 38 2.53 -0.70 -1.02
C ILE A 38 3.31 0.59 -1.36
N ALA A 39 3.14 1.12 -2.58
CA ALA A 39 3.80 2.36 -3.00
C ALA A 39 3.35 3.55 -2.14
N ARG A 40 2.06 3.64 -1.81
CA ARG A 40 1.53 4.67 -0.91
C ARG A 40 2.20 4.61 0.46
N GLU A 41 2.23 3.46 1.12
CA GLU A 41 2.90 3.34 2.43
C GLU A 41 4.40 3.61 2.35
N HIS A 42 5.06 3.16 1.28
CA HIS A 42 6.48 3.47 1.05
C HIS A 42 6.73 4.98 1.00
N THR A 43 5.90 5.74 0.26
CA THR A 43 6.03 7.21 0.23
C THR A 43 5.72 7.86 1.58
N GLN A 44 4.82 7.31 2.40
CA GLN A 44 4.60 7.82 3.76
C GLN A 44 5.79 7.56 4.68
N ALA A 45 6.43 6.40 4.57
CA ALA A 45 7.67 6.12 5.27
C ALA A 45 8.77 7.12 4.88
N GLU A 46 8.87 7.50 3.60
CA GLU A 46 9.81 8.56 3.17
C GLU A 46 9.52 9.91 3.84
N TYR A 47 8.25 10.33 3.92
CA TYR A 47 7.88 11.58 4.59
C TYR A 47 8.24 11.57 6.08
N ARG A 48 7.94 10.48 6.78
CA ARG A 48 8.30 10.31 8.20
C ARG A 48 9.81 10.29 8.38
N TRP A 49 10.54 9.65 7.47
CA TRP A 49 12.00 9.63 7.50
C TRP A 49 12.57 11.05 7.37
N ILE A 50 12.04 11.87 6.45
CA ILE A 50 12.47 13.27 6.27
C ILE A 50 12.23 14.08 7.55
N GLU A 51 11.10 13.86 8.22
CA GLU A 51 10.76 14.55 9.45
C GLU A 51 11.71 14.18 10.60
N MET A 52 11.98 12.88 10.79
CA MET A 52 12.81 12.39 11.90
C MET A 52 14.31 12.60 11.69
N PHE A 53 14.81 12.36 10.47
CA PHE A 53 16.25 12.29 10.17
C PHE A 53 16.70 13.31 9.13
N GLY A 54 15.81 13.71 8.22
CA GLY A 54 16.11 14.66 7.16
C GLY A 54 16.08 16.13 7.59
N HIS A 55 15.79 16.43 8.87
CA HIS A 55 15.54 17.79 9.38
C HIS A 55 14.50 18.55 8.54
N GLY A 56 13.46 17.84 8.07
CA GLY A 56 12.41 18.41 7.22
C GLY A 56 12.81 18.68 5.77
N LYS A 57 14.02 18.31 5.33
CA LYS A 57 14.50 18.55 3.96
C LYS A 57 14.70 17.24 3.19
N ARG A 58 13.98 17.10 2.06
CA ARG A 58 14.11 15.95 1.14
C ARG A 58 15.53 15.74 0.60
N ILE A 59 16.33 16.80 0.45
CA ILE A 59 17.72 16.69 -0.04
C ILE A 59 18.62 15.86 0.90
N ASN A 60 18.28 15.79 2.18
CA ASN A 60 19.02 15.01 3.17
C ASN A 60 18.59 13.53 3.18
N MET A 61 17.55 13.18 2.41
CA MET A 61 17.01 11.83 2.36
C MET A 61 17.80 10.97 1.38
N PRO A 62 18.40 9.85 1.82
CA PRO A 62 18.99 8.88 0.92
C PRO A 62 17.91 8.18 0.11
N TRP A 63 18.25 7.68 -1.07
CA TRP A 63 17.30 7.02 -1.98
C TRP A 63 16.63 5.75 -1.40
N TRP A 64 17.22 5.15 -0.37
CA TRP A 64 16.73 3.93 0.30
C TRP A 64 15.91 4.21 1.57
N SER A 65 15.68 5.47 1.93
CA SER A 65 15.02 5.87 3.19
C SER A 65 13.64 5.25 3.41
N GLY A 66 12.86 5.05 2.34
CA GLY A 66 11.54 4.40 2.40
C GLY A 66 11.61 2.95 2.90
N PHE A 67 12.78 2.31 2.86
CA PHE A 67 13.01 0.97 3.40
C PHE A 67 13.55 0.95 4.84
N ASP A 68 13.84 2.11 5.45
CA ASP A 68 14.35 2.18 6.81
C ASP A 68 13.24 1.81 7.81
N PRO A 69 13.33 0.66 8.53
CA PRO A 69 12.26 0.20 9.42
C PRO A 69 11.91 1.19 10.53
N ARG A 70 12.82 2.12 10.85
CA ARG A 70 12.59 3.16 11.89
C ARG A 70 11.53 4.17 11.49
N ALA A 71 11.26 4.31 10.18
CA ALA A 71 10.22 5.20 9.65
C ALA A 71 8.86 4.54 9.45
N TRP A 72 8.74 3.27 9.80
CA TRP A 72 7.50 2.51 9.69
C TRP A 72 6.83 2.37 11.06
N ASP A 73 5.55 2.71 11.12
CA ASP A 73 4.69 2.43 12.26
C ASP A 73 3.84 1.17 12.01
N GLY A 74 3.34 0.57 13.09
CA GLY A 74 2.49 -0.62 13.01
C GLY A 74 1.19 -0.40 12.23
N GLY A 75 0.65 0.82 12.22
CA GLY A 75 -0.53 1.18 11.43
C GLY A 75 -0.24 1.16 9.94
N SER A 76 0.88 1.73 9.49
CA SER A 76 1.34 1.64 8.11
C SER A 76 1.57 0.20 7.65
N LEU A 77 2.09 -0.67 8.52
CA LEU A 77 2.20 -2.09 8.19
C LEU A 77 0.83 -2.73 7.93
N MET A 78 -0.19 -2.38 8.73
CA MET A 78 -1.56 -2.84 8.52
C MET A 78 -2.19 -2.24 7.26
N ASP A 79 -1.91 -0.97 6.97
CA ASP A 79 -2.54 -0.24 5.87
C ASP A 79 -2.16 -0.74 4.47
N PHE A 80 -1.01 -1.40 4.29
CA PHE A 80 -0.74 -2.15 3.05
C PHE A 80 -1.04 -3.65 3.17
N SER A 81 -0.78 -4.28 4.32
CA SER A 81 -0.92 -5.74 4.44
C SER A 81 -2.38 -6.20 4.39
N VAL A 82 -3.31 -5.47 5.00
CA VAL A 82 -4.73 -5.82 5.01
C VAL A 82 -5.34 -5.74 3.59
N PRO A 83 -5.12 -4.69 2.78
CA PRO A 83 -5.52 -4.69 1.37
C PRO A 83 -4.91 -5.82 0.55
N VAL A 84 -3.62 -6.14 0.75
CA VAL A 84 -2.94 -7.21 0.02
C VAL A 84 -3.58 -8.57 0.32
N VAL A 85 -3.83 -8.86 1.60
CA VAL A 85 -4.51 -10.10 2.01
C VAL A 85 -5.93 -10.14 1.44
N ALA A 86 -6.68 -9.03 1.49
CA ALA A 86 -8.03 -8.97 0.93
C ALA A 86 -8.02 -9.23 -0.59
N CYS A 87 -7.13 -8.60 -1.35
CA CYS A 87 -7.00 -8.82 -2.78
C CYS A 87 -6.62 -10.26 -3.15
N LEU A 88 -5.74 -10.88 -2.36
CA LEU A 88 -5.36 -12.29 -2.50
C LEU A 88 -6.57 -13.20 -2.27
N LEU A 89 -7.34 -12.97 -1.20
CA LEU A 89 -8.54 -13.75 -0.89
C LEU A 89 -9.58 -13.61 -2.01
N VAL A 90 -9.86 -12.39 -2.48
CA VAL A 90 -10.77 -12.13 -3.61
C VAL A 90 -10.32 -12.89 -4.85
N TRP A 91 -9.02 -12.88 -5.16
CA TRP A 91 -8.50 -13.64 -6.29
C TRP A 91 -8.66 -15.16 -6.11
N LEU A 92 -8.39 -15.71 -4.92
CA LEU A 92 -8.51 -17.14 -4.65
C LEU A 92 -9.95 -17.66 -4.67
N PHE A 93 -10.92 -16.86 -4.20
CA PHE A 93 -12.33 -17.27 -4.13
C PHE A 93 -13.12 -17.03 -5.41
N ILE A 94 -12.66 -16.14 -6.30
CA ILE A 94 -13.33 -15.82 -7.58
C ILE A 94 -12.63 -16.48 -8.78
N ARG A 95 -11.47 -17.11 -8.56
CA ARG A 95 -10.79 -17.95 -9.56
C ARG A 95 -11.51 -19.26 -9.80
#